data_AF-A0A9Q4EMV2-F1
#
_entry.id   AF-A0A9Q4EMV2-F1
#
_cell.length_a   1.000
_cell.length_b   1.000
_cell.length_c   1.000
_cell.angle_alpha   90.00
_cell.angle_beta   90.00
_cell.angle_gamma   90.00
#
_symmetry.space_group_name_H-M   'P 1'
#
loop_
_entity.id
_entity.type
_entity.pdbx_description
1 polymer ?
#
loop_
_entity_poly.entity_id
_entity_poly.type
_entity_poly.pdbx_seq_one_letter_code
_entity_poly.pdbx_strand_id
1 'polypeptide(L)'
;MEAFRVSLMGSYGFNTDEKFFLDIIDAESYFYSLLKRESKHMATKEDLDGSRPLKIRVDKFNNRLMTAEINVWEKISFAEEVEWDIETLLCRIEVIEIKNNYRRSKETKIAKYPYVRR
;
A
#
# COMPACT_ATOMS: atom_id res chain seq x y z
N MET A 1 7.94 -15.12 12.05
CA MET A 1 8.63 -14.55 10.88
C MET A 1 7.96 -13.23 10.61
N GLU A 2 8.71 -12.17 10.36
CA GLU A 2 8.12 -10.86 10.04
C GLU A 2 7.96 -10.75 8.52
N ALA A 3 6.93 -10.05 8.08
CA ALA A 3 6.74 -9.58 6.72
C ALA A 3 6.31 -8.13 6.75
N PHE A 4 6.38 -7.47 5.60
CA PHE A 4 6.07 -6.06 5.45
C PHE A 4 4.93 -5.91 4.47
N ARG A 5 3.88 -5.19 4.85
CA ARG A 5 2.81 -4.78 3.95
C ARG A 5 2.99 -3.33 3.60
N VAL A 6 3.03 -3.04 2.31
CA VAL A 6 2.98 -1.67 1.80
C VAL A 6 1.62 -1.46 1.19
N SER A 7 0.89 -0.46 1.66
CA SER A 7 -0.46 -0.14 1.18
C SER A 7 -0.61 1.34 0.85
N LEU A 8 -1.33 1.64 -0.23
CA LEU A 8 -1.85 2.96 -0.55
C LEU A 8 -3.35 2.94 -0.29
N MET A 9 -3.80 3.79 0.63
CA MET A 9 -5.20 3.91 1.02
C MET A 9 -5.75 5.23 0.48
N GLY A 10 -6.87 5.15 -0.25
CA GLY A 10 -7.61 6.31 -0.72
C GLY A 10 -8.44 6.98 0.37
N SER A 11 -9.05 8.11 0.05
CA SER A 11 -9.91 8.90 0.96
C SER A 11 -11.09 8.09 1.53
N TYR A 12 -11.60 7.13 0.76
CA TYR A 12 -12.69 6.24 1.16
C TYR A 12 -12.27 5.09 2.11
N GLY A 13 -11.02 5.05 2.56
CA GLY A 13 -10.52 4.06 3.51
C GLY A 13 -10.26 2.67 2.92
N PHE A 14 -10.27 2.54 1.59
CA PHE A 14 -9.93 1.31 0.88
C PHE A 14 -8.50 1.33 0.36
N ASN A 15 -7.82 0.18 0.42
CA ASN A 15 -6.50 0.01 -0.19
C ASN A 15 -6.66 -0.05 -1.71
N THR A 16 -6.16 0.97 -2.40
CA THR A 16 -6.12 1.04 -3.87
C THR A 16 -4.91 0.29 -4.44
N ASP A 17 -3.86 0.13 -3.63
CA ASP A 17 -2.66 -0.64 -3.96
C ASP A 17 -2.16 -1.33 -2.68
N GLU A 18 -1.82 -2.62 -2.76
CA GLU A 18 -1.30 -3.39 -1.63
C GLU A 18 -0.30 -4.44 -2.10
N LYS A 19 0.86 -4.50 -1.44
CA LYS A 19 1.88 -5.53 -1.67
C LYS A 19 2.54 -5.99 -0.38
N PHE A 20 3.01 -7.24 -0.40
CA PHE A 20 3.66 -7.91 0.72
C PHE A 20 5.10 -8.26 0.36
N PHE A 21 6.01 -8.06 1.31
CA PHE A 21 7.44 -8.29 1.17
C PHE A 21 7.97 -9.06 2.38
N LEU A 22 8.98 -9.90 2.16
CA LEU A 22 9.71 -10.55 3.26
C LEU A 22 10.93 -9.71 3.70
N ASP A 23 11.44 -8.86 2.82
CA ASP A 23 12.55 -7.95 3.08
C ASP A 23 12.04 -6.51 3.21
N ILE A 24 12.55 -5.78 4.21
CA ILE A 24 12.19 -4.38 4.43
C ILE A 24 12.76 -3.46 3.35
N ILE A 25 13.92 -3.78 2.78
CA ILE A 25 14.56 -2.95 1.75
C ILE A 25 13.67 -2.92 0.49
N ASP A 26 13.10 -4.07 0.12
CA ASP A 26 12.16 -4.15 -1.00
C ASP A 26 10.86 -3.40 -0.69
N ALA A 27 10.36 -3.50 0.55
CA ALA A 27 9.18 -2.76 1.00
C ALA A 27 9.41 -1.24 0.95
N GLU A 28 10.55 -0.75 1.44
CA GLU A 28 10.91 0.67 1.39
C GLU A 28 11.08 1.15 -0.06
N SER A 29 11.76 0.38 -0.90
CA SER A 29 11.92 0.69 -2.33
C SER A 29 10.57 0.83 -3.03
N TYR A 30 9.65 -0.10 -2.78
CA TYR A 30 8.29 -0.03 -3.32
C TYR A 30 7.52 1.17 -2.77
N PHE A 31 7.62 1.44 -1.47
CA PHE A 31 7.01 2.61 -0.84
C PHE A 31 7.44 3.93 -1.47
N TYR A 32 8.75 4.13 -1.71
CA TYR A 32 9.23 5.34 -2.40
C TYR A 32 8.76 5.42 -3.85
N SER A 33 8.64 4.27 -4.52
CA SER A 33 8.10 4.22 -5.88
C SER A 33 6.63 4.66 -5.93
N LEU A 34 5.82 4.29 -4.93
CA LEU A 34 4.43 4.73 -4.79
C LEU A 34 4.38 6.24 -4.55
N LEU A 35 5.16 6.76 -3.61
CA LEU A 35 5.19 8.21 -3.36
C LEU A 35 5.57 9.02 -4.59
N LYS A 36 6.56 8.56 -5.36
CA LYS A 36 6.97 9.22 -6.61
C LYS A 36 5.90 9.14 -7.70
N ARG A 37 5.08 8.08 -7.71
CA ARG A 37 3.95 7.93 -8.63
C ARG A 37 2.86 8.94 -8.27
N GLU A 38 2.44 8.97 -7.02
CA GLU A 38 1.34 9.83 -6.55
C GLU A 38 1.72 11.32 -6.50
N SER A 39 3.01 11.64 -6.28
CA SER A 39 3.48 13.04 -6.27
C SER A 39 3.23 13.79 -7.59
N LYS A 40 2.99 13.07 -8.70
CA LYS A 40 2.66 13.68 -10.00
C LYS A 40 1.26 14.28 -10.03
N HIS A 41 0.37 13.81 -9.17
CA HIS A 41 -1.02 14.26 -9.05
C HIS A 41 -1.23 15.16 -7.83
N MET A 42 -0.14 15.52 -7.16
CA MET A 42 -0.16 16.29 -5.92
C MET A 42 -0.81 17.65 -6.14
N ALA A 43 -1.81 17.97 -5.32
CA ALA A 43 -2.42 19.30 -5.33
C ALA A 43 -1.37 20.35 -4.93
N THR A 44 -1.56 21.59 -5.33
CA THR A 44 -0.69 22.72 -4.95
C THR A 44 -1.26 23.47 -3.75
N LYS A 45 -0.47 24.38 -3.18
CA LYS A 45 -0.95 25.24 -2.09
C LYS A 45 -2.05 26.19 -2.56
N GLU A 46 -2.01 26.60 -3.83
CA GLU A 46 -3.01 27.47 -4.47
C GLU A 46 -4.34 26.74 -4.64
N ASP A 47 -4.31 25.42 -4.86
CA ASP A 47 -5.50 24.58 -5.00
C ASP A 47 -6.30 24.41 -3.69
N LEU A 48 -5.66 24.60 -2.52
CA LEU A 48 -6.24 24.28 -1.20
C LEU A 48 -6.88 25.46 -0.46
N ASP A 49 -6.96 26.64 -1.08
CA ASP A 49 -7.60 27.90 -0.61
C ASP A 49 -7.43 28.26 0.89
N GLY A 50 -6.34 27.80 1.50
CA GLY A 50 -6.35 27.58 2.94
C GLY A 50 -4.98 27.43 3.58
N SER A 51 -3.98 28.19 3.12
CA SER A 51 -2.71 28.53 3.80
C SER A 51 -1.79 27.41 4.34
N ARG A 52 -2.21 26.14 4.38
CA ARG A 52 -1.37 25.02 4.82
C ARG A 52 -0.54 24.53 3.63
N PRO A 53 0.81 24.54 3.72
CA PRO A 53 1.64 23.96 2.68
C PRO A 53 1.40 22.45 2.61
N LEU A 54 1.31 21.90 1.39
CA LEU A 54 1.45 20.47 1.18
C LEU A 54 2.82 20.04 1.68
N LYS A 55 2.82 19.33 2.79
CA LYS A 55 3.99 18.63 3.28
C LYS A 55 3.60 17.16 3.30
N ILE A 56 4.39 16.33 2.64
CA ILE A 56 4.35 14.90 2.88
C ILE A 56 4.64 14.73 4.37
N ARG A 57 3.61 14.39 5.15
CA ARG A 57 3.80 14.10 6.56
C ARG A 57 4.29 12.68 6.65
N VAL A 58 5.49 12.56 7.19
CA VAL A 58 6.19 11.30 7.26
C VAL A 58 6.30 10.91 8.72
N ASP A 59 5.60 9.86 9.10
CA ASP A 59 5.75 9.27 10.42
C ASP A 59 6.84 8.21 10.39
N LYS A 60 7.80 8.36 11.29
CA LYS A 60 8.91 7.43 11.46
C LYS A 60 8.78 6.68 12.78
N PHE A 61 8.98 5.36 12.74
CA PHE A 61 9.11 4.52 13.92
C PHE A 61 10.51 3.90 13.93
N ASN A 62 11.26 4.06 15.02
CA ASN A 62 12.65 3.59 15.12
C ASN A 62 13.53 4.00 13.91
N ASN A 63 13.47 5.27 13.51
CA ASN A 63 14.15 5.84 12.33
C ASN A 63 13.74 5.26 10.96
N ARG A 64 12.75 4.37 10.90
CA ARG A 64 12.21 3.81 9.66
C ARG A 64 10.94 4.54 9.27
N LEU A 65 10.77 4.74 7.96
CA LEU A 65 9.68 5.50 7.39
C LEU A 65 8.45 4.60 7.25
N MET A 66 7.38 4.90 7.99
CA MET A 66 6.24 3.98 8.14
C MET A 66 4.97 4.48 7.48
N THR A 67 4.76 5.79 7.44
CA THR A 67 3.53 6.37 6.89
C THR A 67 3.86 7.66 6.15
N ALA A 68 3.17 7.91 5.05
CA ALA A 68 3.19 9.16 4.32
C ALA A 68 1.77 9.58 3.92
N GLU A 69 1.39 10.80 4.29
CA GLU A 69 0.15 11.45 3.86
C GLU A 69 0.43 12.42 2.71
N ILE A 70 -0.37 12.36 1.65
CA ILE A 70 -0.27 13.27 0.49
C ILE A 70 -1.66 13.69 0.02
N ASN A 71 -1.82 14.97 -0.33
CA ASN A 71 -3.04 15.47 -0.95
C ASN A 71 -2.87 15.48 -2.47
N VAL A 72 -3.79 14.87 -3.21
CA VAL A 72 -3.74 14.73 -4.67
C VAL A 72 -5.07 15.12 -5.30
N TRP A 73 -5.03 15.54 -6.55
CA TRP A 73 -6.21 15.65 -7.40
C TRP A 73 -6.69 14.26 -7.79
N GLU A 74 -7.87 13.88 -7.33
CA GLU A 74 -8.51 12.62 -7.67
C GLU A 74 -9.70 12.89 -8.60
N LYS A 75 -9.80 12.08 -9.66
CA LYS A 75 -10.91 12.11 -10.59
C LYS A 75 -12.05 11.27 -10.02
N ILE A 76 -13.16 11.91 -9.68
CA ILE A 76 -14.38 11.23 -9.23
C ILE A 76 -15.30 11.10 -10.44
N SER A 77 -15.65 9.86 -10.80
CA SER A 77 -16.54 9.59 -11.93
C SER A 77 -17.88 9.08 -11.43
N PHE A 78 -18.94 9.83 -11.70
CA PHE A 78 -20.33 9.43 -11.53
C PHE A 78 -20.91 8.98 -12.88
N ALA A 79 -22.09 8.34 -12.87
CA ALA A 79 -22.66 7.66 -14.04
C ALA A 79 -22.71 8.51 -15.33
N GLU A 80 -22.82 9.84 -15.23
CA GLU A 80 -22.86 10.76 -16.37
C GLU A 80 -21.95 11.99 -16.20
N GLU A 81 -21.22 12.12 -15.09
CA GLU A 81 -20.43 13.32 -14.76
C GLU A 81 -19.04 12.97 -14.21
N VAL A 82 -18.08 13.85 -14.50
CA VAL A 82 -16.72 13.76 -13.97
C VAL A 82 -16.46 15.01 -13.16
N GLU A 83 -16.18 14.81 -11.88
CA GLU A 83 -15.72 15.85 -10.97
C GLU A 83 -14.26 15.60 -10.57
N TRP A 84 -13.57 16.65 -10.17
CA TRP A 84 -12.23 16.58 -9.64
C TRP A 84 -12.25 17.16 -8.23
N ASP A 85 -11.78 16.39 -7.26
CA ASP A 85 -11.67 16.82 -5.87
C ASP A 85 -10.25 16.56 -5.36
N ILE A 86 -9.89 17.24 -4.28
CA ILE A 86 -8.60 17.08 -3.62
C ILE A 86 -8.76 16.08 -2.49
N GLU A 87 -8.11 14.94 -2.63
CA GLU A 87 -8.24 13.83 -1.71
C GLU A 87 -6.92 13.55 -0.99
N THR A 88 -7.02 13.03 0.23
CA THR A 88 -5.85 12.60 1.01
C THR A 88 -5.58 11.13 0.77
N LEU A 89 -4.41 10.81 0.20
CA LEU A 89 -3.89 9.46 0.13
C LEU A 89 -2.96 9.18 1.31
N LEU A 90 -3.06 7.96 1.84
CA LEU A 90 -2.22 7.46 2.92
C LEU A 90 -1.40 6.27 2.41
N CYS A 91 -0.10 6.46 2.24
CA CYS A 91 0.84 5.38 1.94
C CYS A 91 1.45 4.86 3.26
N ARG A 92 1.49 3.55 3.47
CA ARG A 92 1.93 2.95 4.74
C ARG A 92 2.78 1.70 4.53
N ILE A 93 3.81 1.52 5.35
CA ILE A 93 4.51 0.26 5.60
C ILE A 93 4.07 -0.26 6.97
N GLU A 94 3.62 -1.51 7.03
CA GLU A 94 3.22 -2.20 8.26
C GLU A 94 4.03 -3.48 8.44
N VAL A 95 4.43 -3.77 9.67
CA VAL A 95 5.03 -5.06 10.03
C VAL A 95 3.91 -6.05 10.35
N ILE A 96 3.94 -7.19 9.69
CA ILE A 96 3.00 -8.30 9.86
C ILE A 96 3.76 -9.49 10.46
N GLU A 97 3.25 -9.99 11.58
CA GLU A 97 3.73 -11.25 12.14
C GLU A 97 3.14 -12.45 11.37
N ILE A 98 3.99 -13.18 10.66
CA ILE A 98 3.66 -14.47 10.10
C ILE A 98 3.92 -15.55 11.15
N LYS A 99 2.83 -16.14 11.66
CA LYS A 99 2.88 -17.37 12.45
C LYS A 99 3.17 -18.55 11.51
N ASN A 100 4.34 -19.15 11.66
CA ASN A 100 4.66 -20.41 11.02
C ASN A 100 3.81 -21.53 11.64
N ASN A 101 2.62 -21.77 11.09
CA ASN A 101 1.83 -22.97 11.40
C ASN A 101 2.33 -24.22 10.62
N TYR A 102 3.65 -24.32 10.39
CA TYR A 102 4.25 -25.57 9.93
C TYR A 102 4.42 -26.51 11.12
N ARG A 103 3.31 -27.14 11.53
CA ARG A 103 3.42 -28.48 12.14
C ARG A 103 4.02 -29.37 11.07
N ARG A 104 5.27 -29.83 11.27
CA ARG A 104 5.80 -31.01 10.61
C ARG A 104 4.85 -32.18 10.94
N SER A 105 3.84 -32.43 10.11
CA SER A 105 3.27 -33.77 10.04
C SER A 105 4.33 -34.63 9.35
N LYS A 106 5.24 -35.17 10.16
CA LYS A 106 5.80 -36.48 9.83
C LYS A 106 4.60 -37.42 9.65
N GLU A 107 4.60 -38.13 8.54
CA GLU A 107 3.69 -39.23 8.20
C GLU A 107 2.24 -38.86 7.88
N THR A 108 1.92 -38.65 6.59
CA THR A 108 0.83 -39.41 5.96
C THR A 108 1.00 -39.50 4.43
N LYS A 109 1.28 -40.71 3.98
CA LYS A 109 1.09 -41.34 2.65
C LYS A 109 0.87 -40.43 1.44
N ILE A 110 1.83 -40.51 0.51
CA ILE A 110 1.69 -40.19 -0.92
C ILE A 110 0.47 -40.94 -1.47
N ALA A 111 -0.63 -40.22 -1.71
CA ALA A 111 -1.71 -40.72 -2.54
C ALA A 111 -1.28 -40.58 -4.01
N LYS A 112 -0.91 -41.70 -4.61
CA LYS A 112 -0.69 -41.83 -6.06
C LYS A 112 -2.00 -41.49 -6.77
N TYR A 113 -2.04 -40.42 -7.56
CA TYR A 113 -3.09 -40.24 -8.55
C TYR A 113 -2.69 -41.00 -9.83
N PRO A 114 -3.62 -41.77 -10.44
CA PRO A 114 -3.35 -42.46 -11.69
C PRO A 114 -3.35 -41.47 -12.85
N TYR A 115 -2.34 -41.58 -13.71
CA TYR A 115 -2.30 -40.99 -15.03
C TYR A 115 -3.59 -41.31 -15.80
N VAL A 116 -4.33 -40.30 -16.23
CA VAL A 116 -5.33 -40.44 -17.30
C VAL A 116 -4.68 -39.97 -18.59
N ARG A 117 -4.32 -40.92 -19.45
CA ARG A 117 -4.01 -40.65 -20.86
C ARG A 117 -5.31 -40.32 -21.59
N ARG A 118 -5.30 -39.26 -22.39
CA ARG A 118 -6.03 -39.21 -23.65
C ARG A 118 -5.08 -38.67 -24.71
#